data_AF-A0A919C985-F1
#
_entry.id   AF-A0A919C985-F1
#
_cell.length_a   1.000
_cell.length_b   1.000
_cell.length_c   1.000
_cell.angle_alpha   90.00
_cell.angle_beta   90.00
_cell.angle_gamma   90.00
#
_symmetry.space_group_name_H-M   'P 1'
#
loop_
_entity.id
_entity.type
_entity.pdbx_description
1 polymer ?
#
loop_
_entity_poly.entity_id
_entity_poly.type
_entity_poly.pdbx_seq_one_letter_code
_entity_poly.pdbx_strand_id
1 'polypeptide(L)'
;MKRRSGSTLSVRPFVNSVLETPRWALSFHRRHVLAITALGLVAASERFFSRLFEDLPRLPLEALTMASRLALVAYVIHLALRKDPAVAFGRGEGSVPKRHPTTARAFLPYLAGQGVLLCAAMFVFDFLPEQVFARYVPAAHHPLYFGCLLALKNVTVIPFTLIWATGMARRQLLIAEPVLATPAAPARA
;
A
#
# COMPACT_ATOMS: atom_id res chain seq x y z
N MET A 1 24.94 39.85 -4.77
CA MET A 1 23.81 39.10 -4.20
C MET A 1 23.15 38.24 -5.29
N LYS A 2 23.38 36.92 -5.31
CA LYS A 2 22.75 35.98 -6.26
C LYS A 2 21.32 35.70 -5.78
N ARG A 3 20.31 36.16 -6.53
CA ARG A 3 18.90 35.77 -6.33
C ARG A 3 18.79 34.26 -6.51
N ARG A 4 18.48 33.54 -5.42
CA ARG A 4 18.02 32.15 -5.51
C ARG A 4 16.66 32.20 -6.22
N SER A 5 16.65 31.86 -7.50
CA SER A 5 15.41 31.63 -8.23
C SER A 5 14.70 30.48 -7.52
N GLY A 6 13.63 30.82 -6.79
CA GLY A 6 12.77 29.83 -6.14
C GLY A 6 12.12 29.01 -7.24
N SER A 7 12.61 27.80 -7.46
CA SER A 7 11.97 26.81 -8.30
C SER A 7 10.62 26.48 -7.68
N THR A 8 9.57 27.16 -8.14
CA THR A 8 8.19 26.77 -7.86
C THR A 8 8.00 25.38 -8.45
N LEU A 9 8.10 24.36 -7.60
CA LEU A 9 7.69 23.00 -7.95
C LEU A 9 6.27 23.08 -8.47
N SER A 10 6.09 22.78 -9.76
CA SER A 10 4.77 22.76 -10.37
C SER A 10 3.92 21.76 -9.59
N VAL A 11 2.81 22.23 -9.01
CA VAL A 11 1.95 21.44 -8.12
C VAL A 11 1.32 20.25 -8.87
N ARG A 12 1.02 20.42 -10.16
CA ARG A 12 0.38 19.39 -10.99
C ARG A 12 1.22 18.11 -11.16
N PRO A 13 2.49 18.16 -11.60
CA PRO A 13 3.32 16.96 -11.71
C PRO A 13 3.56 16.29 -10.36
N PHE A 14 3.67 17.06 -9.27
CA PHE A 14 3.77 16.48 -7.93
C PHE A 14 2.50 15.69 -7.56
N VAL A 15 1.32 16.29 -7.68
CA VAL A 15 0.03 15.62 -7.39
C VAL A 15 -0.15 14.37 -8.24
N ASN A 16 0.14 14.44 -9.54
CA ASN A 16 0.07 13.28 -10.42
C ASN A 16 1.01 12.16 -9.95
N SER A 17 2.25 12.49 -9.56
CA SER A 17 3.21 11.51 -9.05
C SER A 17 2.72 10.83 -7.76
N VAL A 18 2.05 11.57 -6.87
CA VAL A 18 1.50 11.02 -5.62
C VAL A 18 0.27 10.13 -5.91
N LEU A 19 -0.58 10.49 -6.88
CA LEU A 19 -1.77 9.72 -7.24
C LEU A 19 -1.50 8.49 -8.12
N GLU A 20 -0.38 8.43 -8.82
CA GLU A 20 0.00 7.27 -9.63
C GLU A 20 0.04 5.97 -8.83
N THR A 21 0.54 6.01 -7.60
CA THR A 21 0.69 4.83 -6.75
C THR A 21 -0.65 4.22 -6.30
N PRO A 22 -1.61 4.99 -5.73
CA PRO A 22 -2.94 4.46 -5.43
C PRO A 22 -3.71 4.06 -6.69
N ARG A 23 -3.51 4.75 -7.83
CA ARG A 23 -4.13 4.35 -9.11
C ARG A 23 -3.60 3.00 -9.60
N TRP A 24 -2.30 2.78 -9.51
CA TRP A 24 -1.68 1.50 -9.80
C TRP A 24 -2.22 0.42 -8.85
N ALA A 25 -2.27 0.70 -7.54
CA ALA A 25 -2.79 -0.22 -6.54
C ALA A 25 -4.25 -0.61 -6.83
N LEU A 26 -5.08 0.35 -7.24
CA LEU A 26 -6.47 0.11 -7.62
C LEU A 26 -6.57 -0.77 -8.87
N SER A 27 -5.77 -0.49 -9.90
CA SER A 27 -5.72 -1.32 -11.10
C SER A 27 -5.24 -2.74 -10.77
N PHE A 28 -4.25 -2.89 -9.89
CA PHE A 28 -3.76 -4.20 -9.46
C PHE A 28 -4.85 -4.96 -8.68
N HIS A 29 -5.48 -4.29 -7.71
CA HIS A 29 -6.56 -4.86 -6.91
C HIS A 29 -7.72 -5.35 -7.79
N ARG A 30 -8.15 -4.56 -8.78
CA ARG A 30 -9.20 -4.95 -9.71
C ARG A 30 -8.84 -6.18 -10.55
N ARG A 31 -7.58 -6.28 -11.00
CA ARG A 31 -7.10 -7.43 -11.80
C ARG A 31 -7.01 -8.72 -10.98
N HIS A 32 -6.75 -8.60 -9.68
CA HIS A 32 -6.54 -9.74 -8.78
C HIS A 32 -7.66 -9.89 -7.73
N VAL A 33 -8.83 -9.32 -7.99
CA VAL A 33 -9.91 -9.20 -7.00
C VAL A 33 -10.32 -10.55 -6.43
N LEU A 34 -10.41 -11.59 -7.25
CA LEU A 34 -10.80 -12.94 -6.79
C LEU A 34 -9.82 -13.51 -5.76
N ALA A 35 -8.51 -13.45 -6.04
CA ALA A 35 -7.49 -13.97 -5.13
C ALA A 35 -7.40 -13.13 -3.84
N ILE A 36 -7.48 -11.80 -3.99
CA ILE A 36 -7.43 -10.86 -2.86
C ILE A 36 -8.64 -11.05 -1.96
N THR A 37 -9.84 -11.12 -2.54
CA THR A 37 -11.09 -11.35 -1.81
C THR A 37 -11.09 -12.71 -1.16
N ALA A 38 -10.65 -13.78 -1.83
CA ALA A 38 -10.57 -15.12 -1.23
C ALA A 38 -9.69 -15.14 0.03
N LEU A 39 -8.48 -14.55 -0.05
CA LEU A 39 -7.58 -14.46 1.10
C LEU A 39 -8.11 -13.54 2.20
N GLY A 40 -8.71 -12.40 1.81
CA GLY A 40 -9.31 -11.45 2.74
C GLY A 40 -10.54 -12.01 3.46
N LEU A 41 -11.30 -12.89 2.80
CA LEU A 41 -12.51 -13.51 3.34
C LEU A 41 -12.17 -14.40 4.54
N VAL A 42 -11.01 -15.09 4.53
CA VAL A 42 -10.55 -15.89 5.68
C VAL A 42 -10.43 -15.02 6.94
N ALA A 43 -9.70 -13.91 6.84
CA ALA A 43 -9.53 -12.96 7.94
C ALA A 43 -10.84 -12.26 8.31
N ALA A 44 -11.69 -11.96 7.33
CA ALA A 44 -12.99 -11.33 7.55
C ALA A 44 -13.97 -12.24 8.29
N SER A 45 -14.04 -13.51 7.92
CA SER A 45 -14.86 -14.52 8.59
C SER A 45 -14.42 -14.69 10.03
N GLU A 46 -13.11 -14.84 10.30
CA GLU A 46 -12.59 -14.89 11.67
C GLU A 46 -13.04 -13.68 12.47
N ARG A 47 -12.79 -12.45 11.98
CA ARG A 47 -13.13 -11.23 12.72
C ARG A 47 -14.63 -11.02 12.91
N PHE A 48 -15.44 -11.44 11.95
CA PHE A 48 -16.88 -11.42 12.07
C PHE A 48 -17.36 -12.38 13.16
N PHE A 49 -16.97 -13.65 13.06
CA PHE A 49 -17.40 -14.69 14.00
C PHE A 49 -16.86 -14.47 15.42
N SER A 50 -15.60 -14.05 15.57
CA SER A 50 -15.01 -13.68 16.87
C SER A 50 -15.76 -12.52 17.54
N ARG A 51 -16.53 -11.70 16.79
CA ARG A 51 -17.35 -10.63 17.36
C ARG A 51 -18.75 -11.08 17.75
N LEU A 52 -19.26 -12.13 17.11
CA LEU A 52 -20.60 -12.70 17.35
C LEU A 52 -20.59 -13.81 18.41
N PHE A 53 -19.49 -14.54 18.54
CA PHE A 53 -19.37 -15.72 19.40
C PHE A 53 -18.17 -15.56 20.34
N GLU A 54 -18.42 -15.60 21.66
CA GLU A 54 -17.37 -15.42 22.67
C GLU A 54 -16.51 -16.67 22.92
N ASP A 55 -17.05 -17.86 22.59
CA ASP A 55 -16.45 -19.17 22.92
C ASP A 55 -15.50 -19.73 21.86
N LEU A 56 -15.19 -18.97 20.81
CA LEU A 56 -14.30 -19.44 19.75
C LEU A 56 -12.84 -19.51 20.21
N PRO A 57 -12.08 -20.55 19.81
CA PRO A 57 -10.68 -20.68 20.18
C PRO A 57 -9.84 -19.58 19.52
N ARG A 58 -9.38 -18.61 20.33
CA ARG A 58 -8.72 -17.39 19.84
C ARG A 58 -7.39 -17.64 19.14
N LEU A 59 -6.49 -18.42 19.77
CA LEU A 59 -5.13 -18.67 19.26
C LEU A 59 -5.07 -19.26 17.84
N PRO A 60 -5.78 -20.36 17.50
CA PRO A 60 -5.71 -20.92 16.15
C PRO A 60 -6.34 -20.01 15.09
N LEU A 61 -7.39 -19.27 15.45
CA LEU A 61 -8.05 -18.31 14.56
C LEU A 61 -7.16 -17.10 14.28
N GLU A 62 -6.49 -16.57 15.31
CA GLU A 62 -5.50 -15.50 15.16
C GLU A 62 -4.33 -15.94 14.28
N ALA A 63 -3.83 -17.17 14.47
CA ALA A 63 -2.78 -17.74 13.64
C ALA A 63 -3.21 -17.88 12.17
N LEU A 64 -4.46 -18.32 11.92
CA LEU A 64 -5.02 -18.42 10.58
C LEU A 64 -5.18 -17.04 9.90
N THR A 65 -5.66 -16.04 10.63
CA THR A 65 -5.75 -14.66 10.16
C THR A 65 -4.37 -14.08 9.84
N MET A 66 -3.37 -14.35 10.69
CA MET A 66 -2.00 -13.93 10.43
C MET A 66 -1.41 -14.62 9.20
N ALA A 67 -1.61 -15.94 9.07
CA ALA A 67 -1.14 -16.73 7.93
C ALA A 67 -1.77 -16.26 6.61
N SER A 68 -3.08 -15.99 6.59
CA SER A 68 -3.77 -15.47 5.39
C SER A 68 -3.26 -14.08 4.99
N ARG A 69 -2.97 -13.20 5.96
CA ARG A 69 -2.35 -11.89 5.70
C ARG A 69 -0.93 -12.02 5.15
N LEU A 70 -0.11 -12.89 5.73
CA LEU A 70 1.23 -13.16 5.22
C LEU A 70 1.19 -13.73 3.81
N ALA A 71 0.25 -14.63 3.53
CA ALA A 71 0.03 -15.19 2.20
C ALA A 71 -0.38 -14.11 1.19
N LEU A 72 -1.28 -13.19 1.58
CA LEU A 72 -1.67 -12.05 0.74
C LEU A 72 -0.48 -11.14 0.44
N VAL A 73 0.31 -10.76 1.45
CA VAL A 73 1.51 -9.93 1.26
C VAL A 73 2.51 -10.65 0.36
N ALA A 74 2.79 -11.93 0.60
CA ALA A 74 3.68 -12.72 -0.22
C ALA A 74 3.19 -12.83 -1.67
N TYR A 75 1.89 -13.03 -1.89
CA TYR A 75 1.25 -13.08 -3.20
C TYR A 75 1.39 -11.76 -3.95
N VAL A 76 1.06 -10.64 -3.28
CA VAL A 76 1.18 -9.29 -3.85
C VAL A 76 2.64 -8.97 -4.19
N ILE A 77 3.58 -9.24 -3.29
CA ILE A 77 5.02 -9.05 -3.55
C ILE A 77 5.49 -9.92 -4.72
N HIS A 78 5.07 -11.18 -4.77
CA HIS A 78 5.45 -12.10 -5.83
C HIS A 78 4.97 -11.58 -7.20
N LEU A 79 3.72 -11.16 -7.31
CA LEU A 79 3.18 -10.63 -8.57
C LEU A 79 3.75 -9.25 -8.92
N ALA A 80 3.79 -8.34 -7.95
CA ALA A 80 4.15 -6.94 -8.20
C ALA A 80 5.65 -6.73 -8.40
N LEU A 81 6.52 -7.55 -7.78
CA LEU A 81 7.98 -7.36 -7.82
C LEU A 81 8.72 -8.45 -8.60
N ARG A 82 8.22 -9.70 -8.63
CA ARG A 82 8.94 -10.79 -9.32
C ARG A 82 8.47 -11.02 -10.76
N LYS A 83 7.19 -10.79 -11.05
CA LYS A 83 6.63 -10.96 -12.40
C LYS A 83 6.57 -9.67 -13.21
N ASP A 84 6.92 -8.54 -12.61
CA ASP A 84 6.94 -7.26 -13.30
C ASP A 84 8.28 -7.10 -14.05
N PRO A 85 8.28 -7.13 -15.40
CA PRO A 85 9.50 -6.99 -16.18
C PRO A 85 10.21 -5.65 -15.93
N ALA A 86 9.47 -4.59 -15.57
CA ALA A 86 10.07 -3.29 -15.25
C ALA A 86 10.90 -3.31 -13.95
N VAL A 87 10.59 -4.23 -13.02
CA VAL A 87 11.38 -4.42 -11.79
C VAL A 87 12.44 -5.52 -11.99
N ALA A 88 12.15 -6.51 -12.83
CA ALA A 88 13.06 -7.61 -13.14
C ALA A 88 14.25 -7.18 -14.01
N PHE A 89 14.08 -6.20 -14.92
CA PHE A 89 15.18 -5.66 -15.73
C PHE A 89 16.30 -5.03 -14.89
N GLY A 90 15.99 -4.50 -13.70
CA GLY A 90 16.97 -3.98 -12.74
C GLY A 90 17.65 -5.04 -11.86
N ARG A 91 17.37 -6.34 -12.04
CA ARG A 91 18.01 -7.47 -11.33
C ARG A 91 19.16 -8.13 -12.12
N GLY A 92 19.68 -7.46 -13.16
CA GLY A 92 20.95 -7.85 -13.77
C GLY A 92 22.04 -7.98 -12.68
N GLU A 93 22.81 -9.06 -12.76
CA GLU A 93 23.62 -9.64 -11.69
C GLU A 93 24.42 -8.64 -10.81
N GLY A 94 24.34 -8.85 -9.49
CA GLY A 94 25.40 -8.48 -8.54
C GLY A 94 25.44 -7.05 -7.99
N SER A 95 24.62 -6.12 -8.48
CA SER A 95 24.74 -4.71 -8.05
C SER A 95 23.57 -4.28 -7.17
N VAL A 96 23.70 -4.42 -5.84
CA VAL A 96 22.85 -3.66 -4.91
C VAL A 96 23.04 -2.17 -5.26
N PRO A 97 22.01 -1.45 -5.73
CA PRO A 97 22.18 -0.05 -6.11
C PRO A 97 22.62 0.70 -4.86
N LYS A 98 23.83 1.28 -4.87
CA LYS A 98 24.31 2.15 -3.81
C LYS A 98 23.33 3.31 -3.71
N ARG A 99 22.42 3.24 -2.73
CA ARG A 99 21.42 4.29 -2.46
C ARG A 99 22.16 5.59 -2.20
N HIS A 100 22.08 6.53 -3.14
CA HIS A 100 22.65 7.85 -2.92
C HIS A 100 21.82 8.54 -1.82
N PRO A 101 22.42 9.05 -0.73
CA PRO A 101 21.69 9.69 0.36
C PRO A 101 20.93 10.94 -0.09
N THR A 102 21.31 11.53 -1.23
CA THR A 102 20.59 12.61 -1.89
C THR A 102 19.23 12.19 -2.46
N THR A 103 19.06 10.92 -2.85
CA THR A 103 17.79 10.38 -3.35
C THR A 103 16.76 10.19 -2.24
N ALA A 104 17.20 9.90 -1.01
CA ALA A 104 16.30 9.73 0.13
C ALA A 104 15.57 11.03 0.50
N ARG A 105 16.27 12.17 0.51
CA ARG A 105 15.66 13.48 0.79
C ARG A 105 14.70 13.93 -0.31
N ALA A 106 15.00 13.62 -1.57
CA ALA A 106 14.11 13.92 -2.69
C ALA A 106 12.81 13.09 -2.66
N PHE A 107 12.81 11.96 -1.95
CA PHE A 107 11.63 11.09 -1.80
C PHE A 107 10.71 11.51 -0.65
N LEU A 108 11.19 12.33 0.30
CA LEU A 108 10.41 12.78 1.46
C LEU A 108 9.10 13.50 1.08
N PRO A 109 9.06 14.45 0.11
CA PRO A 109 7.81 15.09 -0.28
C PRO A 109 6.78 14.09 -0.82
N TYR A 110 7.24 13.11 -1.60
CA TYR A 110 6.38 12.03 -2.08
C TYR A 110 5.83 11.19 -0.93
N LEU A 111 6.67 10.79 0.04
CA LEU A 111 6.23 10.06 1.23
C LEU A 111 5.24 10.87 2.07
N ALA A 112 5.47 12.17 2.23
CA ALA A 112 4.53 13.06 2.90
C ALA A 112 3.19 13.10 2.17
N GLY A 113 3.19 13.20 0.84
CA GLY A 113 1.99 13.11 0.01
C GLY A 113 1.25 11.77 0.17
N GLN A 114 1.96 10.65 0.20
CA GLN A 114 1.38 9.34 0.49
C GLN A 114 0.81 9.26 1.90
N GLY A 115 1.52 9.83 2.88
CA GLY A 115 1.06 9.93 4.26
C GLY A 115 -0.24 10.71 4.38
N VAL A 116 -0.35 11.87 3.71
CA VAL A 116 -1.60 12.65 3.67
C VAL A 116 -2.75 11.83 3.06
N LEU A 117 -2.51 11.14 1.95
CA LEU A 117 -3.55 10.31 1.32
C LEU A 117 -3.94 9.11 2.20
N LEU A 118 -2.99 8.49 2.90
CA LEU A 118 -3.26 7.41 3.84
C LEU A 118 -4.06 7.92 5.05
N CYS A 119 -3.71 9.08 5.60
CA CYS A 119 -4.49 9.72 6.66
C CYS A 119 -5.92 10.02 6.19
N ALA A 120 -6.09 10.53 4.98
CA ALA A 120 -7.42 10.76 4.40
C ALA A 120 -8.20 9.44 4.23
N ALA A 121 -7.54 8.38 3.74
CA ALA A 121 -8.17 7.06 3.61
C ALA A 121 -8.56 6.48 4.98
N MET A 122 -7.69 6.56 5.99
CA MET A 122 -8.01 6.12 7.36
C MET A 122 -9.18 6.93 7.93
N PHE A 123 -9.20 8.24 7.73
CA PHE A 123 -10.32 9.06 8.17
C PHE A 123 -11.65 8.59 7.55
N VAL A 124 -11.66 8.33 6.24
CA VAL A 124 -12.88 7.93 5.52
C VAL A 124 -13.31 6.50 5.84
N PHE A 125 -12.37 5.55 5.86
CA PHE A 125 -12.70 4.13 5.98
C PHE A 125 -12.68 3.60 7.41
N ASP A 126 -12.02 4.31 8.33
CA ASP A 126 -11.86 3.89 9.72
C ASP A 126 -12.66 4.79 10.66
N PHE A 127 -12.32 6.07 10.69
CA PHE A 127 -12.89 7.02 11.64
C PHE A 127 -14.37 7.31 11.40
N LEU A 128 -14.78 7.62 10.17
CA LEU A 128 -16.18 7.96 9.88
C LEU A 128 -17.14 6.81 10.22
N PRO A 129 -16.92 5.55 9.81
CA PRO A 129 -17.81 4.47 10.18
C PRO A 129 -17.88 4.24 11.69
N GLU A 130 -16.72 4.18 12.35
CA GLU A 130 -16.68 3.80 13.76
C GLU A 130 -17.17 4.90 14.70
N GLN A 131 -16.88 6.17 14.39
CA GLN A 131 -17.13 7.27 15.31
C GLN A 131 -18.37 8.08 14.94
N VAL A 132 -18.69 8.17 13.65
CA VAL A 132 -19.82 8.96 13.16
C VAL A 132 -21.01 8.06 12.89
N PHE A 133 -20.86 7.03 12.05
CA PHE A 133 -22.00 6.20 11.65
C PHE A 133 -22.50 5.26 12.75
N ALA A 134 -21.60 4.75 13.61
CA ALA A 134 -22.00 3.92 14.75
C ALA A 134 -22.99 4.61 15.71
N ARG A 135 -22.97 5.96 15.80
CA ARG A 135 -23.89 6.73 16.66
C ARG A 135 -25.35 6.66 16.19
N TYR A 136 -25.57 6.37 14.91
CA TYR A 136 -26.90 6.23 14.33
C TYR A 136 -27.41 4.78 14.38
N VAL A 137 -26.59 3.84 14.85
CA VAL A 137 -26.97 2.43 14.98
C VAL A 137 -27.51 2.19 16.40
N PRO A 138 -28.69 1.58 16.56
CA PRO A 138 -29.18 1.17 17.88
C PRO A 138 -28.20 0.24 18.59
N ALA A 139 -28.07 0.40 19.92
CA ALA A 139 -27.10 -0.37 20.72
C ALA A 139 -27.23 -1.90 20.55
N ALA A 140 -28.46 -2.41 20.41
CA ALA A 140 -28.74 -3.81 20.16
C ALA A 140 -28.10 -4.37 18.87
N HIS A 141 -27.82 -3.51 17.89
CA HIS A 141 -27.23 -3.89 16.61
C HIS A 141 -25.73 -3.57 16.51
N HIS A 142 -25.11 -3.02 17.56
CA HIS A 142 -23.67 -2.69 17.56
C HIS A 142 -22.77 -3.89 17.25
N PRO A 143 -22.96 -5.09 17.84
CA PRO A 143 -22.10 -6.24 17.54
C PRO A 143 -22.13 -6.62 16.07
N LEU A 144 -23.32 -6.65 15.47
CA LEU A 144 -23.51 -6.96 14.05
C LEU A 144 -22.89 -5.86 13.16
N TYR A 145 -23.15 -4.58 13.47
CA TYR A 145 -22.60 -3.46 12.73
C TYR A 145 -21.06 -3.48 12.70
N PHE A 146 -20.43 -3.59 13.87
CA PHE A 146 -18.96 -3.63 13.97
C PHE A 146 -18.39 -4.92 13.35
N GLY A 147 -19.09 -6.05 13.47
CA GLY A 147 -18.72 -7.29 12.80
C GLY A 147 -18.69 -7.13 11.28
N CYS A 148 -19.77 -6.60 10.69
CA CYS A 148 -19.86 -6.33 9.25
C CYS A 148 -18.80 -5.31 8.79
N LEU A 149 -18.59 -4.25 9.55
CA LEU A 149 -17.60 -3.23 9.26
C LEU A 149 -16.18 -3.82 9.24
N LEU A 150 -15.83 -4.61 10.25
CA LEU A 150 -14.55 -5.33 10.31
C LEU A 150 -14.40 -6.30 9.14
N ALA A 151 -15.43 -7.06 8.82
CA ALA A 151 -15.42 -7.99 7.69
C ALA A 151 -15.14 -7.24 6.38
N LEU A 152 -15.87 -6.14 6.12
CA LEU A 152 -15.69 -5.30 4.95
C LEU A 152 -14.26 -4.74 4.86
N LYS A 153 -13.73 -4.20 5.96
CA LYS A 153 -12.35 -3.69 6.03
C LYS A 153 -11.31 -4.76 5.70
N ASN A 154 -11.49 -5.98 6.19
CA ASN A 154 -10.56 -7.09 5.95
C ASN A 154 -10.58 -7.60 4.49
N VAL A 155 -11.70 -7.46 3.78
CA VAL A 155 -11.80 -7.83 2.35
C VAL A 155 -11.35 -6.71 1.41
N THR A 156 -11.52 -5.44 1.81
CA THR A 156 -11.35 -4.29 0.92
C THR A 156 -10.17 -3.40 1.33
N VAL A 157 -10.33 -2.68 2.43
CA VAL A 157 -9.42 -1.62 2.89
C VAL A 157 -8.04 -2.18 3.21
N ILE A 158 -7.94 -3.25 4.00
CA ILE A 158 -6.66 -3.81 4.42
C ILE A 158 -5.88 -4.38 3.22
N PRO A 159 -6.47 -5.21 2.34
CA PRO A 159 -5.74 -5.65 1.15
C PRO A 159 -5.32 -4.50 0.24
N PHE A 160 -6.19 -3.50 0.06
CA PHE A 160 -5.87 -2.34 -0.75
C PHE A 160 -4.68 -1.54 -0.19
N THR A 161 -4.63 -1.29 1.12
CA THR A 161 -3.50 -0.58 1.75
C THR A 161 -2.20 -1.37 1.66
N LEU A 162 -2.24 -2.70 1.79
CA LEU A 162 -1.05 -3.56 1.59
C LEU A 162 -0.52 -3.51 0.15
N ILE A 163 -1.43 -3.54 -0.85
CA ILE A 163 -1.08 -3.38 -2.26
C ILE A 163 -0.49 -2.00 -2.51
N TRP A 164 -1.10 -0.96 -1.95
CA TRP A 164 -0.61 0.41 -2.05
C TRP A 164 0.80 0.56 -1.45
N ALA A 165 1.03 0.04 -0.25
CA ALA A 165 2.36 0.02 0.36
C ALA A 165 3.39 -0.70 -0.53
N THR A 166 2.99 -1.81 -1.16
CA THR A 166 3.84 -2.51 -2.15
C THR A 166 4.12 -1.64 -3.37
N GLY A 167 3.13 -0.89 -3.86
CA GLY A 167 3.29 0.09 -4.95
C GLY A 167 4.27 1.22 -4.58
N MET A 168 4.26 1.68 -3.33
CA MET A 168 5.24 2.66 -2.84
C MET A 168 6.66 2.08 -2.85
N ALA A 169 6.84 0.84 -2.38
CA ALA A 169 8.12 0.14 -2.43
C ALA A 169 8.59 -0.08 -3.88
N ARG A 170 7.68 -0.51 -4.78
CA ARG A 170 7.94 -0.65 -6.22
C ARG A 170 8.44 0.67 -6.83
N ARG A 171 7.78 1.79 -6.53
CA ARG A 171 8.19 3.10 -7.04
C ARG A 171 9.58 3.50 -6.54
N GLN A 172 9.90 3.21 -5.29
CA GLN A 172 11.23 3.47 -4.74
C GLN A 172 12.31 2.68 -5.48
N LEU A 173 12.02 1.43 -5.87
CA LEU A 173 12.96 0.61 -6.66
C LEU A 173 13.16 1.17 -8.07
N LEU A 174 12.10 1.60 -8.75
CA LEU A 174 12.19 2.15 -10.11
C LEU A 174 12.89 3.51 -10.18
N ILE A 175 12.72 4.37 -9.17
CA ILE A 175 13.39 5.69 -9.13
C ILE A 175 14.91 5.57 -8.85
N ALA A 176 15.38 4.43 -8.32
CA ALA A 176 16.81 4.23 -8.08
C ALA A 176 17.61 3.95 -9.37
N GLU A 177 16.94 3.60 -10.47
CA GLU A 177 17.54 3.16 -11.73
C GLU A 177 18.16 4.26 -12.65
N PRO A 178 17.72 5.54 -12.68
CA PRO A 178 18.22 6.52 -13.66
C PRO A 178 19.68 6.96 -13.47
N VAL A 179 20.34 6.58 -12.38
CA VAL A 179 21.68 7.10 -12.02
C VAL A 179 22.81 6.27 -12.64
N LEU A 180 22.54 5.02 -13.04
CA LEU A 180 23.58 4.12 -13.59
C LEU A 180 23.66 4.14 -15.12
N ALA A 181 22.68 4.75 -15.81
CA ALA A 181 22.65 4.88 -17.27
C ALA A 181 23.36 6.15 -17.78
N THR A 182 24.35 6.68 -17.06
CA THR A 182 25.23 7.72 -17.63
C THR A 182 26.14 7.03 -18.64
N PRO A 183 26.06 7.34 -19.96
CA PRO A 183 27.01 6.82 -20.92
C PRO A 183 28.39 7.30 -20.49
N ALA A 184 29.34 6.38 -20.34
CA ALA A 184 30.74 6.73 -20.13
C ALA A 184 31.11 7.79 -21.19
N ALA A 185 31.55 8.96 -20.73
CA ALA A 185 32.02 10.00 -21.63
C ALA A 185 33.08 9.38 -22.55
N PRO A 186 33.02 9.59 -23.88
CA PRO A 186 34.01 9.02 -24.78
C PRO A 186 35.39 9.48 -24.31
N ALA A 187 36.28 8.50 -24.12
CA ALA A 187 37.68 8.76 -23.80
C ALA A 187 38.22 9.75 -24.83
N ARG A 188 38.61 10.94 -24.37
CA ARG A 188 39.29 11.90 -25.22
C ARG A 188 40.62 11.24 -25.62
N ALA A 189 40.76 10.96 -26.91
CA ALA A 189 42.02 10.59 -27.55
C ALA A 189 42.98 11.79 -27.54
#